data_AF-A0A7Y4Y061-F1
#
_entry.id   AF-A0A7Y4Y061-F1
#
_cell.length_a   1.000
_cell.length_b   1.000
_cell.length_c   1.000
_cell.angle_alpha   90.00
_cell.angle_beta   90.00
_cell.angle_gamma   90.00
#
_symmetry.space_group_name_H-M   'P 1'
#
loop_
_entity.id
_entity.type
_entity.pdbx_description
1 polymer ?
#
loop_
_entity_poly.entity_id
_entity_poly.type
_entity_poly.pdbx_seq_one_letter_code
_entity_poly.pdbx_strand_id
1 'polypeptide(L)'
;MKKNLLLPLLMLLSSVAFASTDHYILRDNSHVYHLKITKIADDIKVSADVDFEPNASETGKRACSADISGEAKSESENVLVMKRQMEGEAHFCTLKIQLNPTGAKLEQSKDCSYFAAGLCHFNTDGKELLKVK
;
A
#
# COMPACT_ATOMS: atom_id res chain seq x y z
N MET A 1 38.93 -42.73 30.93
CA MET A 1 38.44 -42.21 29.63
C MET A 1 36.96 -42.53 29.48
N LYS A 2 36.06 -41.55 29.66
CA LYS A 2 34.70 -41.58 29.10
C LYS A 2 34.32 -40.13 28.75
N LYS A 3 34.53 -39.75 27.49
CA LYS A 3 34.15 -38.45 26.93
C LYS A 3 32.68 -38.55 26.53
N ASN A 4 31.77 -38.03 27.34
CA ASN A 4 30.38 -37.86 26.94
C ASN A 4 30.32 -36.59 26.08
N LEU A 5 30.30 -36.78 24.75
CA LEU A 5 29.94 -35.75 23.79
C LEU A 5 28.45 -35.44 23.99
N LEU A 6 28.13 -34.35 24.67
CA LEU A 6 26.83 -33.71 24.57
C LEU A 6 26.90 -32.77 23.35
N LEU A 7 26.32 -33.19 22.23
CA LEU A 7 26.09 -32.35 21.07
C LEU A 7 25.06 -31.28 21.45
N PRO A 8 25.34 -29.97 21.31
CA PRO A 8 24.33 -28.94 21.53
C PRO A 8 23.41 -28.89 20.30
N LEU A 9 22.25 -29.52 20.40
CA LEU A 9 21.15 -29.39 19.45
C LEU A 9 20.44 -28.05 19.70
N LEU A 10 21.10 -26.92 19.42
CA LEU A 10 20.54 -25.58 19.68
C LEU A 10 20.86 -24.57 18.57
N MET A 11 20.68 -24.95 17.29
CA MET A 11 20.85 -24.02 16.16
C MET A 11 19.79 -24.19 15.05
N LEU A 12 18.52 -24.43 15.39
CA LEU A 12 17.43 -24.46 14.41
C LEU A 12 16.19 -23.65 14.83
N LEU A 13 16.38 -22.59 15.62
CA LEU A 13 15.40 -21.50 15.68
C LEU A 13 15.70 -20.52 14.55
N SER A 14 15.61 -20.98 13.30
CA SER A 14 15.50 -20.06 12.17
C SER A 14 14.19 -19.31 12.35
N SER A 15 14.26 -18.01 12.64
CA SER A 15 13.11 -17.13 12.64
C SER A 15 12.41 -17.29 11.29
N VAL A 16 11.20 -17.84 11.30
CA VAL A 16 10.33 -17.83 10.13
C VAL A 16 10.04 -16.37 9.82
N ALA A 17 10.71 -15.81 8.81
CA ALA A 17 10.38 -14.49 8.31
C ALA A 17 8.98 -14.60 7.68
N PHE A 18 7.96 -14.18 8.41
CA PHE A 18 6.60 -14.08 7.88
C PHE A 18 6.61 -12.98 6.82
N ALA A 19 6.40 -13.39 5.56
CA ALA A 19 6.17 -12.50 4.45
C ALA A 19 4.72 -12.65 4.00
N SER A 20 4.01 -11.53 3.87
CA SER A 20 2.68 -11.50 3.25
C SER A 20 2.61 -10.39 2.22
N THR A 21 1.78 -10.58 1.21
CA THR A 21 1.43 -9.54 0.25
C THR A 21 -0.06 -9.60 0.01
N ASP A 22 -0.73 -8.49 0.29
CA ASP A 22 -2.16 -8.32 0.11
C ASP A 22 -2.41 -7.32 -1.02
N HIS A 23 -3.36 -7.62 -1.89
CA HIS A 23 -3.81 -6.77 -2.98
C HIS A 23 -5.26 -6.34 -2.74
N TYR A 24 -5.58 -5.08 -2.99
CA TYR A 24 -6.92 -4.52 -2.86
C TYR A 24 -7.26 -3.71 -4.10
N ILE A 25 -8.48 -3.88 -4.63
CA ILE A 25 -8.91 -3.21 -5.86
C ILE A 25 -10.26 -2.54 -5.65
N LEU A 26 -10.39 -1.32 -6.16
CA LEU A 26 -11.68 -0.64 -6.36
C LEU A 26 -11.79 -0.28 -7.85
N ARG A 27 -12.94 -0.59 -8.45
CA ARG A 27 -13.34 -0.02 -9.74
C ARG A 27 -14.47 0.96 -9.50
N ASP A 28 -14.27 2.20 -9.88
CA ASP A 28 -15.25 3.27 -9.70
C ASP A 28 -15.39 4.05 -11.00
N ASN A 29 -16.48 3.81 -11.73
CA ASN A 29 -16.62 4.25 -13.12
C ASN A 29 -15.43 3.77 -13.96
N SER A 30 -14.72 4.71 -14.59
CA SER A 30 -13.53 4.42 -15.39
C SER A 30 -12.22 4.51 -14.61
N HIS A 31 -12.29 4.74 -13.30
CA HIS A 31 -11.13 4.67 -12.42
C HIS A 31 -10.93 3.25 -11.91
N VAL A 32 -9.69 2.80 -11.90
CA VAL A 32 -9.24 1.57 -11.25
C VAL A 32 -8.20 1.96 -10.22
N TYR A 33 -8.48 1.67 -8.96
CA TYR A 33 -7.56 1.88 -7.85
C TYR A 33 -6.98 0.54 -7.44
N HIS A 34 -5.67 0.47 -7.28
CA HIS A 34 -4.98 -0.69 -6.73
C HIS A 34 -4.16 -0.27 -5.51
N LEU A 35 -4.23 -1.09 -4.48
CA LEU A 35 -3.39 -1.00 -3.30
C LEU A 35 -2.71 -2.35 -3.09
N LYS A 36 -1.41 -2.30 -2.87
CA LYS A 36 -0.58 -3.45 -2.49
C LYS A 36 0.09 -3.17 -1.16
N ILE A 37 -0.03 -4.09 -0.22
CA ILE A 37 0.64 -4.06 1.07
C ILE A 37 1.52 -5.29 1.17
N THR A 38 2.82 -5.08 1.30
CA THR A 38 3.79 -6.15 1.55
C THR A 38 4.33 -6.00 2.97
N LYS A 39 4.27 -7.08 3.75
CA LYS A 39 4.85 -7.14 5.10
C LYS A 39 5.94 -8.20 5.10
N ILE A 40 7.14 -7.85 5.54
CA ILE A 40 8.27 -8.78 5.69
C ILE A 40 8.91 -8.50 7.05
N ALA A 41 8.78 -9.43 7.99
CA ALA A 41 9.15 -9.19 9.38
C ALA A 41 8.50 -7.89 9.91
N ASP A 42 9.30 -6.90 10.30
CA ASP A 42 8.82 -5.61 10.83
C ASP A 42 8.65 -4.53 9.73
N ASP A 43 9.04 -4.82 8.49
CA ASP A 43 8.97 -3.87 7.38
C ASP A 43 7.60 -3.95 6.69
N ILE A 44 6.93 -2.80 6.57
CA ILE A 44 5.69 -2.64 5.83
C ILE A 44 5.95 -1.74 4.63
N LYS A 45 5.76 -2.28 3.42
CA LYS A 45 5.80 -1.51 2.18
C LYS A 45 4.41 -1.39 1.59
N VAL A 46 4.08 -0.18 1.15
CA VAL A 46 2.81 0.14 0.50
C VAL A 46 3.11 0.63 -0.91
N SER A 47 2.27 0.20 -1.85
CA SER A 47 2.18 0.76 -3.19
C SER A 47 0.71 1.03 -3.47
N ALA A 48 0.39 2.22 -3.95
CA ALA A 48 -0.94 2.57 -4.41
C ALA A 48 -0.84 3.16 -5.82
N ASP A 49 -1.75 2.78 -6.68
CA ASP A 49 -1.87 3.32 -8.02
C ASP A 49 -3.33 3.51 -8.40
N VAL A 50 -3.54 4.44 -9.32
CA VAL A 50 -4.84 4.75 -9.89
C VAL A 50 -4.68 4.97 -11.37
N ASP A 51 -5.50 4.26 -12.14
CA ASP A 51 -5.62 4.42 -13.58
C ASP A 51 -7.01 4.96 -13.92
N PHE A 52 -7.07 5.87 -14.88
CA PHE A 52 -8.31 6.37 -15.45
C PHE A 52 -8.22 6.34 -16.98
N GLU A 53 -9.16 5.62 -17.60
CA GLU A 53 -9.30 5.56 -19.06
C GLU A 53 -10.72 6.01 -19.45
N PRO A 54 -10.91 7.22 -20.02
CA PRO A 54 -12.23 7.78 -20.25
C PRO A 54 -13.08 6.91 -21.19
N ASN A 55 -14.34 6.68 -20.82
CA ASN A 55 -15.30 5.99 -21.67
C ASN A 55 -16.14 6.97 -22.52
N ALA A 56 -17.07 6.46 -23.34
CA ALA A 56 -17.91 7.28 -24.23
C ALA A 56 -18.71 8.39 -23.52
N SER A 57 -19.11 8.17 -22.26
CA SER A 57 -19.82 9.17 -21.44
C SER A 57 -18.91 10.25 -20.83
N GLU A 58 -17.59 10.12 -21.00
CA GLU A 58 -16.57 10.99 -20.40
C GLU A 58 -15.81 11.81 -21.45
N THR A 59 -16.51 12.16 -22.53
CA THR A 59 -15.99 12.91 -23.67
C THR A 59 -15.22 14.15 -23.22
N GLY A 60 -14.00 14.31 -23.73
CA GLY A 60 -13.14 15.48 -23.47
C GLY A 60 -12.23 15.34 -22.24
N LYS A 61 -12.41 14.32 -21.40
CA LYS A 61 -11.43 13.97 -20.36
C LYS A 61 -10.23 13.26 -21.01
N ARG A 62 -9.04 13.43 -20.41
CA ARG A 62 -7.83 12.71 -20.81
C ARG A 62 -7.57 11.57 -19.83
N ALA A 63 -7.03 10.47 -20.34
CA ALA A 63 -6.53 9.40 -19.51
C ALA A 63 -5.47 9.93 -18.53
N CYS A 64 -5.42 9.34 -17.34
CA CYS A 64 -4.37 9.60 -16.37
C CYS A 64 -3.98 8.30 -15.66
N SER A 65 -2.75 8.27 -15.18
CA SER A 65 -2.23 7.23 -14.30
C SER A 65 -1.34 7.90 -13.26
N ALA A 66 -1.39 7.42 -12.03
CA ALA A 66 -0.53 7.88 -10.96
C ALA A 66 -0.21 6.71 -10.04
N ASP A 67 1.04 6.64 -9.59
CA ASP A 67 1.51 5.66 -8.63
C ASP A 67 2.30 6.31 -7.50
N ILE A 68 2.29 5.66 -6.35
CA ILE A 68 3.10 6.05 -5.21
C ILE A 68 3.44 4.82 -4.39
N SER A 69 4.70 4.75 -3.95
CA SER A 69 5.16 3.66 -3.11
C SER A 69 6.14 4.14 -2.05
N GLY A 70 6.22 3.37 -0.96
CA GLY A 70 7.10 3.70 0.15
C GLY A 70 6.93 2.79 1.36
N GLU A 71 7.73 3.07 2.37
CA GLU A 71 7.59 2.45 3.68
C GLU A 71 6.40 3.05 4.41
N ALA A 72 5.64 2.18 5.07
CA ALA A 72 4.53 2.55 5.93
C ALA A 72 4.80 2.15 7.37
N LYS A 73 4.15 2.84 8.29
CA LYS A 73 4.16 2.52 9.71
C LYS A 73 2.76 2.20 10.19
N SER A 74 2.66 1.29 11.15
CA SER A 74 1.41 1.04 11.84
C SER A 74 1.12 2.18 12.82
N GLU A 75 -0.02 2.84 12.65
CA GLU A 75 -0.55 3.83 13.61
C GLU A 75 -1.47 3.12 14.65
N SER A 76 -2.16 2.08 14.22
CA SER A 76 -2.94 1.16 15.07
C SER A 76 -3.11 -0.19 14.37
N GLU A 77 -3.75 -1.17 15.02
CA GLU A 77 -3.95 -2.52 14.49
C GLU A 77 -4.45 -2.55 13.03
N ASN A 78 -5.34 -1.62 12.67
CA ASN A 78 -6.01 -1.57 11.38
C ASN A 78 -5.68 -0.30 10.58
N VAL A 79 -4.65 0.46 10.98
CA VAL A 79 -4.31 1.71 10.29
C VAL A 79 -2.83 1.75 9.98
N LEU A 80 -2.52 1.89 8.69
CA LEU A 80 -1.17 2.11 8.20
C LEU A 80 -1.05 3.55 7.68
N VAL A 81 0.12 4.14 7.85
CA VAL A 81 0.44 5.46 7.32
C VAL A 81 1.74 5.39 6.53
N MET A 82 1.67 5.70 5.25
CA MET A 82 2.82 5.89 4.38
C MET A 82 3.06 7.38 4.19
N LYS A 83 4.31 7.82 4.29
CA LYS A 83 4.70 9.20 4.00
C LYS A 83 5.83 9.20 2.98
N ARG A 84 5.62 9.84 1.84
CA ARG A 84 6.61 9.96 0.76
C ARG A 84 6.89 11.42 0.48
N GLN A 85 8.17 11.80 0.51
CA GLN A 85 8.61 13.12 0.08
C GLN A 85 8.74 13.15 -1.44
N MET A 86 8.35 14.26 -2.05
CA MET A 86 8.62 14.52 -3.45
C MET A 86 10.12 14.84 -3.64
N GLU A 87 10.73 14.26 -4.66
CA GLU A 87 12.15 14.46 -4.92
C GLU A 87 12.43 15.94 -5.23
N GLY A 88 13.37 16.54 -4.47
CA GLY A 88 13.75 17.93 -4.66
C GLY A 88 12.79 18.97 -4.07
N GLU A 89 11.66 18.56 -3.49
CA GLU A 89 10.65 19.47 -2.95
C GLU A 89 10.34 19.22 -1.46
N ALA A 90 9.83 20.23 -0.76
CA ALA A 90 9.41 20.14 0.63
C ALA A 90 7.95 19.66 0.79
N HIS A 91 7.41 18.99 -0.23
CA HIS A 91 6.05 18.43 -0.24
C HIS A 91 6.07 16.95 0.15
N PHE A 92 5.09 16.56 0.97
CA PHE A 92 4.97 15.20 1.47
C PHE A 92 3.58 14.65 1.21
N CYS A 93 3.49 13.66 0.34
CA CYS A 93 2.26 12.88 0.25
C CYS A 93 2.18 11.91 1.44
N THR A 94 1.10 12.02 2.19
CA THR A 94 0.74 11.09 3.26
C THR A 94 -0.48 10.29 2.81
N LEU A 95 -0.36 8.97 2.83
CA LEU A 95 -1.44 8.03 2.58
C LEU A 95 -1.79 7.29 3.87
N LYS A 96 -3.02 7.47 4.33
CA LYS A 96 -3.58 6.71 5.45
C LYS A 96 -4.44 5.58 4.89
N ILE A 97 -4.08 4.35 5.26
CA ILE A 97 -4.76 3.13 4.84
C ILE A 97 -5.51 2.56 6.03
N GLN A 98 -6.83 2.54 5.94
CA GLN A 98 -7.70 1.94 6.93
C GLN A 98 -8.07 0.53 6.46
N LEU A 99 -7.62 -0.47 7.19
CA LEU A 99 -7.83 -1.88 6.89
C LEU A 99 -9.05 -2.42 7.62
N ASN A 100 -9.67 -3.41 7.01
CA ASN A 100 -10.64 -4.29 7.66
C ASN A 100 -10.43 -5.73 7.13
N PRO A 101 -11.19 -6.72 7.62
CA PRO A 101 -10.97 -8.13 7.23
C PRO A 101 -11.07 -8.41 5.72
N THR A 102 -11.86 -7.62 4.98
CA THR A 102 -12.19 -7.86 3.57
C THR A 102 -11.72 -6.76 2.62
N GLY A 103 -11.22 -5.65 3.14
CA GLY A 103 -10.97 -4.48 2.32
C GLY A 103 -10.08 -3.43 2.97
N ALA A 104 -9.93 -2.33 2.25
CA ALA A 104 -9.17 -1.16 2.65
C ALA A 104 -9.85 0.13 2.19
N LYS A 105 -9.56 1.25 2.86
CA LYS A 105 -9.90 2.61 2.41
C LYS A 105 -8.65 3.47 2.42
N LEU A 106 -8.55 4.38 1.46
CA LEU A 106 -7.41 5.29 1.35
C LEU A 106 -7.87 6.72 1.58
N GLU A 107 -7.14 7.44 2.44
CA GLU A 107 -7.21 8.89 2.57
C GLU A 107 -5.84 9.49 2.23
N GLN A 108 -5.83 10.59 1.48
CA GLN A 108 -4.59 11.24 1.05
C GLN A 108 -4.49 12.67 1.58
N SER A 109 -3.29 13.13 1.88
CA SER A 109 -3.02 14.56 2.12
C SER A 109 -3.13 15.39 0.84
N LYS A 110 -3.36 16.70 0.95
CA LYS A 110 -3.43 17.63 -0.19
C LYS A 110 -2.19 17.57 -1.10
N ASP A 111 -1.01 17.39 -0.51
CA ASP A 111 0.27 17.32 -1.21
C ASP A 111 0.44 16.07 -2.09
N CYS A 112 -0.47 15.10 -2.01
CA CYS A 112 -0.49 13.98 -2.95
C CYS A 112 -0.87 14.38 -4.37
N SER A 113 -1.45 15.57 -4.56
CA SER A 113 -1.70 16.17 -5.88
C SER A 113 -0.41 16.49 -6.66
N TYR A 114 0.75 16.54 -6.00
CA TYR A 114 2.03 16.63 -6.69
C TYR A 114 2.45 15.26 -7.27
N PHE A 115 1.97 14.14 -6.71
CA PHE A 115 2.25 12.79 -7.18
C PHE A 115 1.23 12.28 -8.19
N ALA A 116 0.02 12.84 -8.19
CA ALA A 116 -1.07 12.42 -9.05
C ALA A 116 -1.61 13.63 -9.85
N ALA A 117 -1.66 13.50 -11.17
CA ALA A 117 -2.05 14.59 -12.05
C ALA A 117 -3.55 14.56 -12.38
N GLY A 118 -4.17 15.74 -12.41
CA GLY A 118 -5.51 15.95 -12.94
C GLY A 118 -6.60 15.25 -12.12
N LEU A 119 -7.26 14.27 -12.73
CA LEU A 119 -8.40 13.54 -12.14
C LEU A 119 -7.97 12.32 -11.33
N CYS A 120 -6.71 11.90 -11.44
CA CYS A 120 -6.17 10.78 -10.70
C CYS A 120 -5.79 11.24 -9.29
N HIS A 121 -6.28 10.51 -8.30
CA HIS A 121 -5.98 10.69 -6.89
C HIS A 121 -6.07 9.33 -6.20
N PHE A 122 -5.34 9.14 -5.12
CA PHE A 122 -5.29 7.88 -4.38
C PHE A 122 -6.41 7.74 -3.34
N ASN A 123 -7.06 8.85 -2.98
CA ASN A 123 -8.21 8.82 -2.07
C ASN A 123 -9.36 8.00 -2.69
N THR A 124 -10.02 7.15 -1.90
CA THR A 124 -11.19 6.39 -2.37
C THR A 124 -12.51 7.03 -1.99
N ASP A 125 -12.51 8.24 -1.42
CA ASP A 125 -13.71 8.99 -1.02
C ASP A 125 -14.66 8.15 -0.15
N GLY A 126 -14.07 7.36 0.75
CA GLY A 126 -14.77 6.47 1.67
C GLY A 126 -15.25 5.14 1.06
N LYS A 127 -15.10 4.94 -0.26
CA LYS A 127 -15.34 3.66 -0.94
C LYS A 127 -14.27 2.65 -0.57
N GLU A 128 -14.66 1.38 -0.55
CA GLU A 128 -13.81 0.28 -0.12
C GLU A 128 -13.10 -0.37 -1.32
N LEU A 129 -11.78 -0.51 -1.22
CA LEU A 129 -11.00 -1.41 -2.05
C LEU A 129 -11.17 -2.82 -1.50
N LEU A 130 -11.64 -3.75 -2.34
CA LEU A 130 -11.86 -5.14 -1.93
C LEU A 130 -10.56 -5.92 -2.03
N LYS A 131 -10.26 -6.71 -0.99
CA LYS A 131 -9.11 -7.62 -0.99
C LYS A 131 -9.27 -8.69 -2.06
N VAL A 132 -8.25 -8.87 -2.88
CA VAL A 132 -8.19 -9.88 -3.94
C VAL A 132 -7.26 -11.01 -3.50
N LYS A 133 -7.68 -12.25 -3.76
CA LYS A 133 -6.91 -13.47 -3.44
C LYS A 133 -6.05 -13.90 -4.62
#